data_AF-B3V5F1-F1
#
_entry.id   AF-B3V5F1-F1
#
_cell.length_a   1.000
_cell.length_b   1.000
_cell.length_c   1.000
_cell.angle_alpha   90.00
_cell.angle_beta   90.00
_cell.angle_gamma   90.00
#
_symmetry.space_group_name_H-M   'P 1'
#
loop_
_entity.id
_entity.type
_entity.pdbx_description
1 polymer ?
#
loop_
_entity_poly.entity_id
_entity_poly.type
_entity_poly.pdbx_seq_one_letter_code
_entity_poly.pdbx_strand_id
1 'polypeptide(L)'
;MNKGRTDPHVFVAAASNVNVTMSLGDVVDLAIQVRHECALSGSLWWGTYDARTGVQLDGDIIETELDVILDQNRMARVEFTPISPWGRDDFSNQAIELIGPIGWSEMRHGYYEEDIWQDHFEIPHGTSKGEANRTVLLWSTERPLTPGNYMIDACFTITDQDPGETCDSWAILRFNVPEDTPPLLGGYWAAVLIPLCIVAWIGHSLRGAMLPMPAYAVLLLLALASLGPALHLPDIESEPYREGGAAPSFILLSHDPDSGSLSLSELLGDSEVVVVGLFTSGSPNAMRQMNDFESAKIIIEQEGGYPTFVQIATGEGLQAINLNEYAHTLNGTWPLLMDDSTVGRALPSGATDAVIVIDPAGFITDWKPGSMSPAEIQDAVNSAASGSDNSPLSVLSLLLGTALLPLFVLAMPSERRYEAPEEALIPGVGGFMTIGAASVGFIAWALPLAALSVLGLGAYWNFIEALLAAMLVYHGYSMATKGRIRELEAISGLVYSKLPEAYREWRAPPRFTEDVYLGLWLAWLLWLRIPSMVPQGVGAVARSGIVGMGTAPILLVGFAVCAGSAVLIVRTIALLPGSLSRILGLLSVGIRPRAWGLASVVFGLWVLTSIVVGPIVSSL
;
A
#
# COMPACT_ATOMS: atom_id res chain seq x y z
N MET A 1 -30.73 65.46 -37.35
CA MET A 1 -29.99 64.49 -38.19
C MET A 1 -31.02 63.56 -38.83
N ASN A 2 -31.19 63.66 -40.15
CA ASN A 2 -32.11 62.83 -40.92
C ASN A 2 -31.51 61.42 -41.07
N LYS A 3 -32.08 60.42 -40.37
CA LYS A 3 -31.86 59.01 -40.73
C LYS A 3 -32.64 58.72 -42.02
N GLY A 4 -32.00 58.12 -43.01
CA GLY A 4 -32.57 57.89 -44.33
C GLY A 4 -33.65 56.80 -44.27
N ARG A 5 -34.67 56.88 -45.13
CA ARG A 5 -35.71 55.84 -45.30
C ARG A 5 -35.18 54.48 -45.82
N THR A 6 -33.87 54.34 -45.95
CA THR A 6 -33.13 53.17 -46.43
C THR A 6 -32.28 52.53 -45.35
N ASP A 7 -32.27 53.07 -44.12
CA ASP A 7 -31.50 52.51 -43.03
C ASP A 7 -32.17 51.22 -42.51
N PRO A 8 -31.40 50.17 -42.17
CA PRO A 8 -31.94 48.95 -41.60
C PRO A 8 -32.64 49.24 -40.26
N HIS A 9 -33.85 48.71 -40.11
CA HIS A 9 -34.65 48.80 -38.90
C HIS A 9 -34.65 47.45 -38.17
N VAL A 10 -34.31 47.46 -36.88
CA VAL A 10 -34.40 46.27 -36.02
C VAL A 10 -35.83 46.15 -35.52
N PHE A 11 -36.46 45.01 -35.80
CA PHE A 11 -37.78 44.66 -35.29
C PHE A 11 -37.62 43.69 -34.13
N VAL A 12 -38.05 44.09 -32.93
CA VAL A 12 -38.02 43.25 -31.73
C VAL A 12 -39.45 42.85 -31.39
N ALA A 13 -39.69 41.54 -31.32
CA ALA A 13 -40.91 40.96 -30.79
C ALA A 13 -40.56 40.16 -29.53
N ALA A 14 -41.29 40.36 -28.44
CA ALA A 14 -41.06 39.67 -27.17
C ALA A 14 -42.37 39.11 -26.63
N ALA A 15 -42.32 37.90 -26.11
CA ALA A 15 -43.37 37.28 -25.29
C ALA A 15 -42.80 37.06 -23.88
N SER A 16 -43.58 37.36 -22.84
CA SER A 16 -43.19 37.17 -21.45
C SER A 16 -44.21 36.29 -20.73
N ASN A 17 -43.81 35.63 -19.64
CA ASN A 17 -44.63 34.68 -18.86
C ASN A 17 -45.13 33.47 -19.67
N VAL A 18 -44.29 32.96 -20.57
CA VAL A 18 -44.56 31.72 -21.30
C VAL A 18 -44.20 30.54 -20.39
N ASN A 19 -45.19 29.75 -19.97
CA ASN A 19 -44.97 28.55 -19.16
C ASN A 19 -44.94 27.32 -20.06
N VAL A 20 -43.74 26.91 -20.46
CA VAL A 20 -43.49 25.75 -21.33
C VAL A 20 -42.36 24.94 -20.72
N THR A 21 -42.52 23.61 -20.73
CA THR A 21 -41.48 22.65 -20.36
C THR A 21 -41.02 21.93 -21.61
N MET A 22 -39.71 21.81 -21.80
CA MET A 22 -39.13 21.12 -22.95
C MET A 22 -38.45 19.82 -22.51
N SER A 23 -38.65 18.76 -23.28
CA SER A 23 -38.00 17.46 -23.15
C SER A 23 -37.02 17.23 -24.31
N LEU A 24 -36.17 16.22 -24.17
CA LEU A 24 -35.19 15.87 -25.19
C LEU A 24 -35.87 15.61 -26.55
N GLY A 25 -35.51 16.39 -27.57
CA GLY A 25 -36.05 16.26 -28.92
C GLY A 25 -37.31 17.09 -29.22
N ASP A 26 -37.77 17.92 -28.28
CA ASP A 26 -38.81 18.91 -28.56
C ASP A 26 -38.29 19.99 -29.53
N VAL A 27 -39.17 20.51 -30.39
CA VAL A 27 -38.82 21.47 -31.45
C VAL A 27 -39.54 22.80 -31.23
N VAL A 28 -38.80 23.91 -31.37
CA VAL A 28 -39.34 25.27 -31.37
C VAL A 28 -39.50 25.75 -32.80
N ASP A 29 -40.74 25.83 -33.29
CA ASP A 29 -41.04 26.36 -34.62
C ASP A 29 -41.30 27.86 -34.59
N LEU A 30 -40.50 28.63 -35.36
CA LEU A 30 -40.69 30.05 -35.57
C LEU A 30 -41.20 30.34 -36.99
N ALA A 31 -42.39 30.94 -37.10
CA ALA A 31 -42.93 31.43 -38.37
C ALA A 31 -42.89 32.96 -38.43
N ILE A 32 -42.03 33.52 -39.30
CA ILE A 32 -41.92 34.96 -39.51
C ILE A 32 -42.72 35.36 -40.75
N GLN A 33 -43.70 36.25 -40.58
CA GLN A 33 -44.45 36.85 -41.68
C GLN A 33 -44.18 38.34 -41.75
N VAL A 34 -43.59 38.79 -42.87
CA VAL A 34 -43.28 40.20 -43.10
C VAL A 34 -44.22 40.77 -44.15
N ARG A 35 -44.87 41.88 -43.83
CA ARG A 35 -45.67 42.66 -44.77
C ARG A 35 -45.12 44.08 -44.83
N HIS A 36 -44.74 44.56 -46.02
CA HIS A 36 -44.34 45.95 -46.24
C HIS A 36 -45.22 46.61 -47.31
N GLU A 37 -45.45 47.91 -47.17
CA GLU A 37 -46.23 48.73 -48.12
C GLU A 37 -45.36 49.73 -48.90
N CYS A 38 -44.04 49.57 -48.84
CA CYS A 38 -43.08 50.39 -49.57
C CYS A 38 -43.15 50.14 -51.10
N ALA A 39 -42.93 51.19 -51.89
CA ALA A 39 -42.83 51.11 -53.36
C ALA A 39 -41.54 50.42 -53.86
N LEU A 40 -40.57 50.18 -52.98
CA LEU A 40 -39.31 49.48 -53.24
C LEU A 40 -39.35 48.10 -52.58
N SER A 41 -38.63 47.12 -53.16
CA SER A 41 -38.47 45.78 -52.57
C SER A 41 -37.71 45.84 -51.25
N GLY A 42 -38.30 45.29 -50.18
CA GLY A 42 -37.61 45.08 -48.90
C GLY A 42 -36.91 43.72 -48.84
N SER A 43 -35.79 43.65 -48.13
CA SER A 43 -35.12 42.40 -47.79
C SER A 43 -35.15 42.22 -46.27
N LEU A 44 -35.60 41.07 -45.79
CA LEU A 44 -35.42 40.66 -44.40
C LEU A 44 -34.02 40.05 -44.28
N TRP A 45 -33.21 40.64 -43.41
CA TRP A 45 -31.93 40.05 -43.02
C TRP A 45 -32.19 39.19 -41.78
N TRP A 46 -31.92 37.88 -41.88
CA TRP A 46 -32.06 36.92 -40.79
C TRP A 46 -30.83 36.00 -40.78
N GLY A 47 -30.15 35.89 -39.64
CA GLY A 47 -28.99 34.99 -39.49
C GLY A 47 -27.75 35.35 -40.31
N THR A 48 -27.58 36.62 -40.69
CA THR A 48 -26.37 37.07 -41.43
C THR A 48 -25.27 37.53 -40.48
N TYR A 49 -24.01 37.23 -40.81
CA TYR A 49 -22.81 37.51 -39.97
C TYR A 49 -22.72 38.96 -39.46
N ASP A 50 -23.23 39.92 -40.24
CA ASP A 50 -23.15 41.36 -39.96
C ASP A 50 -24.35 41.93 -39.16
N ALA A 51 -25.37 41.12 -38.86
CA ALA A 51 -26.57 41.55 -38.14
C ALA A 51 -27.09 40.48 -37.17
N ARG A 52 -26.99 40.77 -35.86
CA ARG A 52 -27.52 39.95 -34.74
C ARG A 52 -29.05 39.83 -34.81
N THR A 53 -29.55 38.98 -35.69
CA THR A 53 -30.97 38.67 -35.90
C THR A 53 -31.18 37.20 -35.55
N GLY A 54 -32.00 36.94 -34.53
CA GLY A 54 -32.19 35.60 -33.98
C GLY A 54 -33.33 35.55 -32.97
N VAL A 55 -33.53 34.37 -32.38
CA VAL A 55 -34.45 34.17 -31.26
C VAL A 55 -33.64 34.11 -29.99
N GLN A 56 -34.04 34.89 -28.99
CA GLN A 56 -33.51 34.76 -27.64
C GLN A 56 -34.56 34.04 -26.80
N LEU A 57 -34.20 32.86 -26.29
CA LEU A 57 -34.95 32.15 -25.26
C LEU A 57 -34.32 32.50 -23.92
N ASP A 58 -35.13 32.95 -22.97
CA ASP A 58 -34.70 33.35 -21.64
C ASP A 58 -35.52 32.56 -20.61
N GLY A 59 -34.83 31.84 -19.73
CA GLY A 59 -35.42 30.94 -18.73
C GLY A 59 -34.44 29.87 -18.24
N ASP A 60 -34.92 28.99 -17.36
CA ASP A 60 -34.17 27.85 -16.83
C ASP A 60 -34.19 26.69 -17.84
N ILE A 61 -33.33 26.78 -18.87
CA ILE A 61 -33.35 25.87 -20.02
C ILE A 61 -32.35 24.71 -19.87
N ILE A 62 -31.25 24.94 -19.15
CA ILE A 62 -30.15 24.00 -18.98
C ILE A 62 -29.94 23.77 -17.49
N GLU A 63 -29.69 22.52 -17.12
CA GLU A 63 -29.35 22.12 -15.76
C GLU A 63 -27.99 21.41 -15.79
N THR A 64 -27.11 21.78 -14.86
CA THR A 64 -25.78 21.19 -14.69
C THR A 64 -25.73 20.50 -13.35
N GLU A 65 -25.67 19.18 -13.36
CA GLU A 65 -25.51 18.38 -12.14
C GLU A 65 -24.05 17.95 -12.05
N LEU A 66 -23.35 18.46 -11.04
CA LEU A 66 -21.95 18.19 -10.77
C LEU A 66 -21.82 17.55 -9.38
N ASP A 67 -21.18 16.39 -9.31
CA ASP A 67 -20.91 15.67 -8.07
C ASP A 67 -19.44 15.28 -7.95
N VAL A 68 -18.99 15.07 -6.70
CA VAL A 68 -17.65 14.59 -6.39
C VAL A 68 -17.73 13.42 -5.43
N ILE A 69 -17.20 12.30 -5.90
CA ILE A 69 -17.06 11.08 -5.11
C ILE A 69 -15.59 10.98 -4.70
N LEU A 70 -15.36 10.98 -3.40
CA LEU A 70 -14.04 10.69 -2.83
C LEU A 70 -13.92 9.20 -2.54
N ASP A 71 -12.84 8.61 -3.01
CA ASP A 71 -12.50 7.24 -2.67
C ASP A 71 -11.70 7.16 -1.36
N GLN A 72 -11.50 5.94 -0.84
CA GLN A 72 -10.71 5.66 0.37
C GLN A 72 -9.23 6.06 0.23
N ASN A 73 -8.70 6.14 -1.00
CA ASN A 73 -7.36 6.62 -1.28
C ASN A 73 -7.29 8.14 -1.40
N ARG A 74 -8.40 8.86 -1.14
CA ARG A 74 -8.54 10.32 -1.31
C ARG A 74 -8.36 10.78 -2.76
N MET A 75 -8.58 9.92 -3.75
CA MET A 75 -8.75 10.35 -5.12
C MET A 75 -10.16 10.90 -5.30
N ALA A 76 -10.26 12.04 -6.00
CA ALA A 76 -11.55 12.64 -6.33
C ALA A 76 -11.98 12.19 -7.72
N ARG A 77 -13.19 11.67 -7.80
CA ARG A 77 -13.90 11.42 -9.05
C ARG A 77 -14.96 12.49 -9.22
N VAL A 78 -14.87 13.24 -10.32
CA VAL A 78 -15.82 14.29 -10.68
C VAL A 78 -16.81 13.70 -11.66
N GLU A 79 -18.10 13.85 -11.37
CA GLU A 79 -19.20 13.39 -12.20
C GLU A 79 -20.02 14.58 -12.70
N PHE A 80 -20.24 14.68 -14.01
CA PHE A 80 -21.05 15.71 -14.61
C PHE A 80 -22.16 15.10 -15.47
N THR A 81 -23.41 15.46 -15.18
CA THR A 81 -24.57 15.11 -16.00
C THR A 81 -25.02 16.33 -16.79
N PRO A 82 -24.76 16.40 -18.11
CA PRO A 82 -25.28 17.48 -18.95
C PRO A 82 -26.78 17.30 -19.19
N ILE A 83 -27.60 18.23 -18.71
CA ILE A 83 -29.05 18.22 -18.91
C ILE A 83 -29.44 19.41 -19.79
N SER A 84 -29.74 19.12 -21.06
CA SER A 84 -30.24 20.10 -22.04
C SER A 84 -31.36 19.46 -22.88
N PRO A 85 -32.40 20.21 -23.29
CA PRO A 85 -33.44 19.73 -24.19
C PRO A 85 -32.90 19.37 -25.59
N TRP A 86 -31.74 19.89 -25.97
CA TRP A 86 -31.05 19.58 -27.24
C TRP A 86 -30.04 18.44 -27.13
N GLY A 87 -29.84 17.90 -25.91
CA GLY A 87 -28.95 16.78 -25.64
C GLY A 87 -27.53 17.17 -25.29
N ARG A 88 -26.64 16.17 -25.22
CA ARG A 88 -25.25 16.36 -24.78
C ARG A 88 -24.45 17.27 -25.71
N ASP A 89 -24.74 17.23 -27.01
CA ASP A 89 -23.98 17.96 -28.04
C ASP A 89 -24.15 19.49 -27.93
N ASP A 90 -25.12 19.94 -27.13
CA ASP A 90 -25.30 21.36 -26.78
C ASP A 90 -24.12 21.90 -25.95
N PHE A 91 -23.45 21.03 -25.18
CA PHE A 91 -22.24 21.36 -24.44
C PHE A 91 -21.01 21.16 -25.34
N SER A 92 -20.54 22.25 -25.92
CA SER A 92 -19.43 22.25 -26.89
C SER A 92 -18.06 22.05 -26.25
N ASN A 93 -17.84 22.68 -25.09
CA ASN A 93 -16.61 22.64 -24.32
C ASN A 93 -16.92 22.67 -22.82
N GLN A 94 -16.00 22.12 -22.03
CA GLN A 94 -16.02 22.21 -20.58
C GLN A 94 -14.59 22.38 -20.06
N ALA A 95 -14.44 23.14 -18.98
CA ALA A 95 -13.21 23.31 -18.22
C ALA A 95 -13.54 23.13 -16.74
N ILE A 96 -12.92 22.14 -16.10
CA ILE A 96 -13.16 21.78 -14.70
C ILE A 96 -11.83 21.88 -13.96
N GLU A 97 -11.74 22.82 -13.04
CA GLU A 97 -10.55 23.07 -12.23
C GLU A 97 -10.76 22.54 -10.81
N LEU A 98 -9.81 21.75 -10.32
CA LEU A 98 -9.77 21.30 -8.93
C LEU A 98 -8.79 22.16 -8.13
N ILE A 99 -9.30 22.84 -7.10
CA ILE A 99 -8.60 23.87 -6.35
C ILE A 99 -8.58 23.54 -4.86
N GLY A 100 -7.40 23.62 -4.23
CA GLY A 100 -7.24 23.43 -2.79
C GLY A 100 -5.88 22.84 -2.41
N PRO A 101 -5.62 22.63 -1.11
CA PRO A 101 -6.52 22.89 0.00
C PRO A 101 -6.60 24.38 0.36
N ILE A 102 -7.82 24.92 0.51
CA ILE A 102 -8.06 26.33 0.89
C ILE A 102 -9.14 26.47 1.98
N GLY A 103 -9.22 27.65 2.61
CA GLY A 103 -10.25 27.94 3.61
C GLY A 103 -11.63 28.12 2.96
N TRP A 104 -12.70 27.67 3.64
CA TRP A 104 -14.09 27.83 3.16
C TRP A 104 -14.48 29.28 2.79
N SER A 105 -13.85 30.27 3.42
CA SER A 105 -14.10 31.70 3.17
C SER A 105 -13.54 32.21 1.84
N GLU A 106 -12.52 31.53 1.32
CA GLU A 106 -11.76 31.92 0.14
C GLU A 106 -12.31 31.28 -1.15
N MET A 107 -13.08 30.20 -1.03
CA MET A 107 -13.71 29.49 -2.15
C MET A 107 -14.76 30.33 -2.90
N ARG A 108 -14.45 30.79 -4.10
CA ARG A 108 -15.29 31.64 -4.98
C ARG A 108 -14.97 31.35 -6.45
N HIS A 109 -15.89 31.57 -7.38
CA HIS A 109 -15.54 31.49 -8.80
C HIS A 109 -14.55 32.62 -9.15
N GLY A 110 -13.51 32.31 -9.92
CA GLY A 110 -12.55 33.30 -10.39
C GLY A 110 -11.13 32.77 -10.55
N TYR A 111 -10.19 33.68 -10.75
CA TYR A 111 -8.78 33.32 -10.96
C TYR A 111 -8.07 33.01 -9.64
N TYR A 112 -7.37 31.89 -9.61
CA TYR A 112 -6.55 31.43 -8.50
C TYR A 112 -5.07 31.34 -8.89
N GLU A 113 -4.20 31.31 -7.88
CA GLU A 113 -2.77 31.10 -8.10
C GLU A 113 -2.52 29.64 -8.54
N GLU A 114 -1.59 29.42 -9.47
CA GLU A 114 -1.31 28.10 -10.05
C GLU A 114 -0.81 27.07 -9.02
N ASP A 115 -0.32 27.52 -7.85
CA ASP A 115 0.23 26.66 -6.80
C ASP A 115 -0.83 25.94 -5.96
N ILE A 116 -2.08 26.43 -5.97
CA ILE A 116 -3.23 25.80 -5.31
C ILE A 116 -4.11 25.00 -6.28
N TRP A 117 -3.78 25.00 -7.57
CA TRP A 117 -4.40 24.14 -8.57
C TRP A 117 -3.86 22.72 -8.45
N GLN A 118 -4.78 21.76 -8.28
CA GLN A 118 -4.44 20.34 -8.23
C GLN A 118 -4.54 19.69 -9.60
N ASP A 119 -5.63 19.96 -10.32
CA ASP A 119 -5.88 19.39 -11.65
C ASP A 119 -6.75 20.35 -12.48
N HIS A 120 -6.59 20.24 -13.81
CA HIS A 120 -7.41 20.93 -14.82
C HIS A 120 -7.89 19.91 -15.85
N PHE A 121 -9.21 19.82 -16.03
CA PHE A 121 -9.82 18.85 -16.90
C PHE A 121 -10.66 19.52 -17.99
N GLU A 122 -10.43 19.11 -19.24
CA GLU A 122 -11.24 19.54 -20.39
C GLU A 122 -11.95 18.36 -21.06
N ILE A 123 -11.22 17.24 -21.22
CA ILE A 123 -11.72 16.06 -21.90
C ILE A 123 -12.12 15.02 -20.85
N PRO A 124 -13.35 14.46 -20.90
CA PRO A 124 -13.77 13.41 -19.98
C PRO A 124 -12.89 12.18 -20.15
N HIS A 125 -12.44 11.62 -19.03
CA HIS A 125 -11.65 10.40 -19.01
C HIS A 125 -12.51 9.16 -19.28
N GLY A 126 -13.82 9.24 -19.02
CA GLY A 126 -14.77 8.17 -19.26
C GLY A 126 -16.22 8.64 -19.23
N THR A 127 -17.13 7.70 -19.47
CA THR A 127 -18.57 7.93 -19.35
C THR A 127 -19.24 6.78 -18.64
N SER A 128 -20.23 7.07 -17.80
CA SER A 128 -21.10 6.06 -17.18
C SER A 128 -22.58 6.32 -17.48
N LYS A 129 -23.43 5.39 -17.06
CA LYS A 129 -24.89 5.53 -17.12
C LYS A 129 -25.43 5.91 -15.75
N GLY A 130 -25.92 7.14 -15.65
CA GLY A 130 -26.57 7.67 -14.45
C GLY A 130 -28.06 7.36 -14.41
N GLU A 131 -28.77 8.07 -13.53
CA GLU A 131 -30.22 7.94 -13.40
C GLU A 131 -30.94 8.22 -14.73
N ALA A 132 -32.07 7.56 -14.94
CA ALA A 132 -32.86 7.64 -16.17
C ALA A 132 -32.07 7.34 -17.47
N ASN A 133 -31.00 6.53 -17.40
CA ASN A 133 -30.13 6.16 -18.53
C ASN A 133 -29.42 7.36 -19.18
N ARG A 134 -29.21 8.44 -18.41
CA ARG A 134 -28.46 9.61 -18.84
C ARG A 134 -26.96 9.30 -18.89
N THR A 135 -26.26 9.97 -19.79
CA THR A 135 -24.81 9.84 -19.90
C THR A 135 -24.14 10.78 -18.91
N VAL A 136 -23.32 10.23 -18.02
CA VAL A 136 -22.52 10.97 -17.05
C VAL A 136 -21.08 11.03 -17.55
N LEU A 137 -20.47 12.21 -17.50
CA LEU A 137 -19.08 12.43 -17.86
C LEU A 137 -18.22 12.34 -16.60
N LEU A 138 -17.10 11.64 -16.71
CA LEU A 138 -16.28 11.30 -15.55
C LEU A 138 -14.84 11.79 -15.71
N TRP A 139 -14.33 12.38 -14.64
CA TRP A 139 -12.92 12.70 -14.46
C TRP A 139 -12.44 12.13 -13.13
N SER A 140 -11.15 11.86 -13.04
CA SER A 140 -10.52 11.34 -11.83
C SER A 140 -9.18 12.01 -11.69
N THR A 141 -8.85 12.42 -10.46
CA THR A 141 -7.50 12.90 -10.14
C THR A 141 -6.46 11.81 -10.41
N GLU A 142 -5.24 12.23 -10.74
CA GLU A 142 -4.12 11.30 -10.93
C GLU A 142 -3.46 10.88 -9.62
N ARG A 143 -3.64 11.69 -8.57
CA ARG A 143 -3.01 11.48 -7.26
C ARG A 143 -4.02 11.66 -6.12
N PRO A 144 -3.77 11.01 -4.97
CA PRO A 144 -4.46 11.29 -3.71
C PRO A 144 -4.40 12.76 -3.33
N LEU A 145 -5.54 13.31 -2.92
CA LEU A 145 -5.61 14.63 -2.32
C LEU A 145 -5.19 14.60 -0.85
N THR A 146 -4.54 15.66 -0.39
CA THR A 146 -4.22 15.84 1.03
C THR A 146 -5.47 16.18 1.83
N PRO A 147 -5.56 15.87 3.13
CA PRO A 147 -6.69 16.29 3.96
C PRO A 147 -6.86 17.82 3.96
N GLY A 148 -8.09 18.29 3.80
CA GLY A 148 -8.39 19.72 3.65
C GLY A 148 -9.69 20.00 2.91
N ASN A 149 -10.00 21.28 2.70
CA ASN A 149 -11.17 21.67 1.92
C ASN A 149 -10.77 22.01 0.50
N TYR A 150 -11.55 21.51 -0.45
CA TYR A 150 -11.34 21.66 -1.88
C TYR A 150 -12.59 22.22 -2.54
N MET A 151 -12.38 22.76 -3.73
CA MET A 151 -13.41 23.31 -4.57
C MET A 151 -13.19 22.85 -6.00
N ILE A 152 -14.27 22.49 -6.67
CA ILE A 152 -14.32 22.40 -8.13
C ILE A 152 -14.90 23.68 -8.66
N ASP A 153 -14.19 24.31 -9.59
CA ASP A 153 -14.68 25.40 -10.41
C ASP A 153 -14.88 24.87 -11.82
N ALA A 154 -16.14 24.69 -12.23
CA ALA A 154 -16.50 24.14 -13.53
C ALA A 154 -17.12 25.24 -14.40
N CYS A 155 -16.66 25.30 -15.64
CA CYS A 155 -17.12 26.20 -16.67
C CYS A 155 -17.55 25.41 -17.90
N PHE A 156 -18.72 25.73 -18.46
CA PHE A 156 -19.33 25.04 -19.59
C PHE A 156 -19.67 26.04 -20.70
N THR A 157 -19.37 25.67 -21.94
CA THR A 157 -19.65 26.48 -23.14
C THR A 157 -20.72 25.79 -23.99
N ILE A 158 -21.75 26.53 -24.37
CA ILE A 158 -22.92 26.03 -25.10
C ILE A 158 -22.81 26.40 -26.58
N THR A 159 -23.27 25.54 -27.48
CA THR A 159 -23.12 25.75 -28.94
C THR A 159 -23.81 27.00 -29.49
N ASP A 160 -24.92 27.44 -28.88
CA ASP A 160 -25.81 28.48 -29.42
C ASP A 160 -25.73 29.84 -28.65
N GLN A 161 -24.63 30.11 -27.94
CA GLN A 161 -24.41 31.36 -27.19
C GLN A 161 -23.44 32.35 -27.86
N ASP A 162 -23.21 33.53 -27.24
CA ASP A 162 -22.34 34.58 -27.80
C ASP A 162 -20.89 34.04 -27.90
N PRO A 163 -20.31 33.93 -29.11
CA PRO A 163 -18.96 33.38 -29.29
C PRO A 163 -17.85 34.23 -28.66
N GLY A 164 -18.18 35.41 -28.13
CA GLY A 164 -17.26 36.24 -27.35
C GLY A 164 -17.19 35.88 -25.85
N GLU A 165 -18.13 35.10 -25.32
CA GLU A 165 -18.12 34.61 -23.95
C GLU A 165 -17.34 33.29 -23.87
N THR A 166 -16.46 33.18 -22.87
CA THR A 166 -15.65 31.97 -22.65
C THR A 166 -16.32 30.98 -21.71
N CYS A 167 -17.36 31.41 -20.98
CA CYS A 167 -18.07 30.62 -19.99
C CYS A 167 -19.56 30.97 -19.98
N ASP A 168 -20.41 30.10 -20.52
CA ASP A 168 -21.85 30.37 -20.58
C ASP A 168 -22.59 29.91 -19.31
N SER A 169 -22.09 28.84 -18.69
CA SER A 169 -22.59 28.32 -17.43
C SER A 169 -21.42 27.92 -16.54
N TRP A 170 -21.49 28.25 -15.25
CA TRP A 170 -20.47 27.87 -14.29
C TRP A 170 -21.10 27.24 -13.04
N ALA A 171 -20.38 26.31 -12.43
CA ALA A 171 -20.78 25.62 -11.21
C ALA A 171 -19.59 25.53 -10.26
N ILE A 172 -19.86 25.82 -8.99
CA ILE A 172 -18.88 25.60 -7.92
C ILE A 172 -19.37 24.46 -7.04
N LEU A 173 -18.55 23.43 -6.89
CA LEU A 173 -18.79 22.37 -5.91
C LEU A 173 -17.72 22.42 -4.83
N ARG A 174 -18.15 22.29 -3.58
CA ARG A 174 -17.33 22.46 -2.40
C ARG A 174 -17.33 21.17 -1.61
N PHE A 175 -16.15 20.62 -1.31
CA PHE A 175 -16.04 19.35 -0.61
C PHE A 175 -14.86 19.33 0.35
N ASN A 176 -14.87 18.38 1.28
CA ASN A 176 -13.82 18.19 2.28
C ASN A 176 -13.23 16.80 2.12
N VAL A 177 -11.90 16.73 2.07
CA VAL A 177 -11.14 15.48 2.15
C VAL A 177 -10.86 15.22 3.64
N PRO A 178 -11.41 14.13 4.20
CA PRO A 178 -11.26 13.84 5.62
C PRO A 178 -9.81 13.50 5.99
N GLU A 179 -9.46 13.70 7.26
CA GLU A 179 -8.23 13.15 7.83
C GLU A 179 -8.37 11.64 8.02
N ASP A 180 -7.24 10.93 7.98
CA ASP A 180 -7.19 9.48 8.17
C ASP A 180 -7.70 9.12 9.58
N THR A 181 -8.48 8.05 9.68
CA THR A 181 -9.01 7.61 10.98
C THR A 181 -7.85 7.19 11.88
N PRO A 182 -7.74 7.74 13.11
CA PRO A 182 -6.65 7.39 13.98
C PRO A 182 -6.76 5.91 14.40
N PRO A 183 -5.63 5.20 14.57
CA PRO A 183 -5.65 3.82 15.02
C PRO A 183 -6.21 3.72 16.43
N LEU A 184 -6.77 2.55 16.79
CA LEU A 184 -7.31 2.30 18.13
C LEU A 184 -6.22 2.47 19.20
N LEU A 185 -5.01 2.01 18.90
CA LEU A 185 -3.82 2.23 19.72
C LEU A 185 -2.57 2.29 18.84
N GLY A 186 -1.99 3.48 18.70
CA GLY A 186 -0.76 3.66 17.92
C GLY A 186 0.46 2.93 18.53
N GLY A 187 1.36 2.44 17.69
CA GLY A 187 2.59 1.73 18.01
C GLY A 187 3.55 2.52 18.90
N TYR A 188 3.43 3.85 18.95
CA TYR A 188 4.14 4.69 19.91
C TYR A 188 3.89 4.25 21.37
N TRP A 189 2.69 3.79 21.71
CA TRP A 189 2.41 3.28 23.05
C TRP A 189 3.23 2.02 23.37
N ALA A 190 3.50 1.17 22.39
CA ALA A 190 4.39 0.02 22.55
C ALA A 190 5.82 0.49 22.86
N ALA A 191 6.31 1.52 22.16
CA ALA A 191 7.61 2.12 22.39
C ALA A 191 7.78 2.67 23.82
N VAL A 192 6.70 3.14 24.45
CA VAL A 192 6.73 3.55 25.87
C VAL A 192 6.62 2.34 26.81
N LEU A 193 5.74 1.40 26.52
CA LEU A 193 5.40 0.28 27.41
C LEU A 193 6.55 -0.72 27.56
N ILE A 194 7.27 -1.03 26.49
CA ILE A 194 8.35 -2.05 26.49
C ILE A 194 9.51 -1.65 27.42
N PRO A 195 10.13 -0.46 27.31
CA PRO A 195 11.15 -0.01 28.25
C PRO A 195 10.63 0.07 29.69
N LEU A 196 9.38 0.54 29.89
CA LEU A 196 8.77 0.62 31.21
C LEU A 196 8.61 -0.76 31.86
N CYS A 197 8.31 -1.80 31.10
CA CYS A 197 8.27 -3.17 31.62
C CYS A 197 9.65 -3.63 32.14
N ILE A 198 10.73 -3.32 31.42
CA ILE A 198 12.09 -3.62 31.89
C ILE A 198 12.40 -2.83 33.17
N VAL A 199 12.07 -1.54 33.23
CA VAL A 199 12.27 -0.69 34.42
C VAL A 199 11.44 -1.18 35.62
N ALA A 200 10.19 -1.57 35.39
CA ALA A 200 9.33 -2.14 36.43
C ALA A 200 9.92 -3.47 36.96
N TRP A 201 10.47 -4.29 36.08
CA TRP A 201 11.16 -5.53 36.47
C TRP A 201 12.43 -5.26 37.28
N ILE A 202 13.22 -4.24 36.91
CA ILE A 202 14.34 -3.75 37.72
C ILE A 202 13.83 -3.37 39.12
N GLY A 203 12.77 -2.57 39.20
CA GLY A 203 12.14 -2.14 40.46
C GLY A 203 11.67 -3.32 41.31
N HIS A 204 11.07 -4.34 40.70
CA HIS A 204 10.68 -5.57 41.38
C HIS A 204 11.89 -6.37 41.90
N SER A 205 12.96 -6.46 41.11
CA SER A 205 14.18 -7.18 41.48
C SER A 205 14.86 -6.61 42.73
N LEU A 206 14.71 -5.31 43.00
CA LEU A 206 15.24 -4.65 44.20
C LEU A 206 14.65 -5.18 45.51
N ARG A 207 13.46 -5.80 45.48
CA ARG A 207 12.84 -6.42 46.67
C ARG A 207 13.47 -7.77 47.04
N GLY A 208 14.21 -8.37 46.12
CA GLY A 208 14.91 -9.65 46.31
C GLY A 208 16.41 -9.44 46.57
N ALA A 209 17.24 -10.25 45.91
CA ALA A 209 18.69 -10.07 45.95
C ALA A 209 19.10 -8.86 45.10
N MET A 210 19.60 -7.81 45.75
CA MET A 210 20.11 -6.62 45.04
C MET A 210 21.20 -7.00 44.05
N LEU A 211 20.98 -6.68 42.78
CA LEU A 211 21.97 -6.84 41.73
C LEU A 211 23.11 -5.82 41.90
N PRO A 212 24.32 -6.11 41.43
CA PRO A 212 25.40 -5.13 41.36
C PRO A 212 24.95 -3.89 40.57
N MET A 213 25.29 -2.68 41.04
CA MET A 213 24.95 -1.42 40.35
C MET A 213 25.28 -1.41 38.84
N PRO A 214 26.42 -1.95 38.38
CA PRO A 214 26.72 -2.01 36.95
C PRO A 214 25.74 -2.89 36.15
N ALA A 215 25.13 -3.90 36.76
CA ALA A 215 24.12 -4.72 36.10
C ALA A 215 22.84 -3.92 35.84
N TYR A 216 22.41 -3.06 36.77
CA TYR A 216 21.27 -2.16 36.53
C TYR A 216 21.53 -1.17 35.40
N ALA A 217 22.75 -0.65 35.27
CA ALA A 217 23.12 0.21 34.14
C ALA A 217 22.97 -0.50 32.79
N VAL A 218 23.39 -1.77 32.70
CA VAL A 218 23.20 -2.60 31.48
C VAL A 218 21.71 -2.82 31.18
N LEU A 219 20.89 -3.05 32.20
CA LEU A 219 19.44 -3.23 32.01
C LEU A 219 18.74 -1.95 31.57
N LEU A 220 19.14 -0.79 32.08
CA LEU A 220 18.65 0.50 31.60
C LEU A 220 19.08 0.77 30.15
N LEU A 221 20.32 0.41 29.79
CA LEU A 221 20.79 0.50 28.41
C LEU A 221 19.99 -0.43 27.50
N LEU A 222 19.68 -1.66 27.94
CA LEU A 222 18.80 -2.58 27.22
C LEU A 222 17.38 -2.02 27.06
N ALA A 223 16.83 -1.37 28.09
CA ALA A 223 15.53 -0.71 28.01
C ALA A 223 15.52 0.40 26.96
N LEU A 224 16.56 1.25 26.93
CA LEU A 224 16.71 2.27 25.88
C LEU A 224 16.91 1.64 24.49
N ALA A 225 17.72 0.60 24.38
CA ALA A 225 17.96 -0.10 23.12
C ALA A 225 16.67 -0.73 22.56
N SER A 226 15.73 -1.16 23.42
CA SER A 226 14.45 -1.74 23.02
C SER A 226 13.50 -0.74 22.34
N LEU A 227 13.73 0.56 22.49
CA LEU A 227 12.98 1.60 21.75
C LEU A 227 13.12 1.43 20.24
N GLY A 228 14.32 1.07 19.77
CA GLY A 228 14.62 0.92 18.35
C GLY A 228 13.64 -0.01 17.63
N PRO A 229 13.56 -1.30 18.01
CA PRO A 229 12.57 -2.20 17.41
C PRO A 229 11.12 -1.86 17.79
N ALA A 230 10.86 -1.23 18.95
CA ALA A 230 9.50 -0.89 19.36
C ALA A 230 8.84 0.20 18.52
N LEU A 231 9.63 1.12 17.94
CA LEU A 231 9.13 2.14 17.01
C LEU A 231 8.69 1.57 15.64
N HIS A 232 9.02 0.31 15.36
CA HIS A 232 8.64 -0.39 14.13
C HIS A 232 7.48 -1.37 14.34
N LEU A 233 6.87 -1.38 15.53
CA LEU A 233 5.70 -2.21 15.77
C LEU A 233 4.48 -1.64 15.04
N PRO A 234 3.61 -2.52 14.52
CA PRO A 234 2.39 -2.09 13.84
C PRO A 234 1.44 -1.38 14.81
N ASP A 235 0.62 -0.51 14.27
CA ASP A 235 -0.51 0.06 14.98
C ASP A 235 -1.55 -1.04 15.28
N ILE A 236 -2.33 -0.85 16.34
CA ILE A 236 -3.50 -1.69 16.60
C ILE A 236 -4.70 -0.94 16.03
N GLU A 237 -5.25 -1.49 14.96
CA GLU A 237 -6.38 -0.95 14.22
C GLU A 237 -7.32 -2.08 13.78
N SER A 238 -8.51 -1.70 13.30
CA SER A 238 -9.51 -2.64 12.79
C SER A 238 -9.41 -2.88 11.28
N GLU A 239 -8.39 -2.31 10.63
CA GLU A 239 -8.19 -2.47 9.20
C GLU A 239 -7.76 -3.91 8.87
N PRO A 240 -8.29 -4.50 7.77
CA PRO A 240 -7.97 -5.86 7.36
C PRO A 240 -6.59 -6.00 6.73
N TYR A 241 -6.09 -4.94 6.11
CA TYR A 241 -4.79 -4.93 5.46
C TYR A 241 -3.68 -4.58 6.45
N ARG A 242 -2.52 -5.24 6.31
CA ARG A 242 -1.31 -4.95 7.08
C ARG A 242 -0.13 -4.84 6.12
N GLU A 243 0.64 -3.76 6.21
CA GLU A 243 1.83 -3.58 5.38
C GLU A 243 2.83 -4.74 5.52
N GLY A 244 3.34 -5.22 4.38
CA GLY A 244 4.21 -6.39 4.30
C GLY A 244 3.54 -7.70 4.73
N GLY A 245 2.21 -7.74 4.73
CA GLY A 245 1.40 -8.94 4.92
C GLY A 245 1.14 -9.70 3.61
N ALA A 246 0.51 -10.86 3.73
CA ALA A 246 0.06 -11.62 2.56
C ALA A 246 -1.18 -10.99 1.92
N ALA A 247 -1.35 -11.19 0.62
CA ALA A 247 -2.58 -10.83 -0.07
C ALA A 247 -3.77 -11.66 0.49
N PRO A 248 -4.95 -11.05 0.64
CA PRO A 248 -6.15 -11.78 1.05
C PRO A 248 -6.49 -12.86 0.03
N SER A 249 -6.85 -14.05 0.51
CA SER A 249 -7.37 -15.09 -0.36
C SER A 249 -8.75 -14.72 -0.85
N PHE A 250 -9.00 -14.84 -2.15
CA PHE A 250 -10.32 -14.64 -2.73
C PHE A 250 -10.71 -15.74 -3.72
N ILE A 251 -12.01 -15.90 -3.88
CA ILE A 251 -12.65 -16.67 -4.95
C ILE A 251 -13.76 -15.77 -5.49
N LEU A 252 -13.56 -15.23 -6.68
CA LEU A 252 -14.49 -14.27 -7.28
C LEU A 252 -15.10 -14.85 -8.55
N LEU A 253 -16.33 -14.41 -8.84
CA LEU A 253 -17.00 -14.77 -10.07
C LEU A 253 -16.40 -13.98 -11.22
N SER A 254 -16.07 -14.67 -12.31
CA SER A 254 -15.68 -14.04 -13.56
C SER A 254 -16.91 -13.53 -14.29
N HIS A 255 -16.75 -12.43 -15.03
CA HIS A 255 -17.79 -11.91 -15.92
C HIS A 255 -18.05 -12.88 -17.08
N ASP A 256 -17.01 -13.58 -17.56
CA ASP A 256 -17.15 -14.57 -18.62
C ASP A 256 -17.81 -15.85 -18.07
N PRO A 257 -19.05 -16.19 -18.52
CA PRO A 257 -19.80 -17.33 -18.01
C PRO A 257 -19.09 -18.68 -18.26
N ASP A 258 -18.18 -18.77 -19.23
CA ASP A 258 -17.45 -20.01 -19.53
C ASP A 258 -16.29 -20.26 -18.55
N SER A 259 -15.77 -19.19 -17.93
CA SER A 259 -14.64 -19.25 -16.99
C SER A 259 -15.04 -19.50 -15.54
N GLY A 260 -16.31 -19.26 -15.17
CA GLY A 260 -16.85 -19.57 -13.85
C GLY A 260 -16.30 -18.68 -12.74
N SER A 261 -15.70 -19.28 -11.70
CA SER A 261 -15.08 -18.56 -10.57
C SER A 261 -13.57 -18.79 -10.56
N LEU A 262 -12.80 -17.76 -10.25
CA LEU A 262 -11.35 -17.80 -10.19
C LEU A 262 -10.85 -17.46 -8.79
N SER A 263 -9.85 -18.21 -8.34
CA SER A 263 -9.18 -17.98 -7.06
C SER A 263 -7.79 -17.38 -7.21
N LEU A 264 -7.32 -16.64 -6.20
CA LEU A 264 -5.94 -16.14 -6.19
C LEU A 264 -4.90 -17.27 -6.32
N SER A 265 -5.17 -18.44 -5.73
CA SER A 265 -4.29 -19.60 -5.83
C SER A 265 -4.18 -20.18 -7.24
N GLU A 266 -5.25 -20.09 -8.05
CA GLU A 266 -5.20 -20.49 -9.46
C GLU A 266 -4.39 -19.49 -10.27
N LEU A 267 -4.58 -18.18 -10.04
CA LEU A 267 -3.80 -17.11 -10.69
C LEU A 267 -2.29 -17.22 -10.40
N LEU A 268 -1.93 -17.52 -9.15
CA LEU A 268 -0.54 -17.74 -8.73
C LEU A 268 0.03 -19.12 -9.13
N GLY A 269 -0.83 -20.09 -9.46
CA GLY A 269 -0.41 -21.42 -9.87
C GLY A 269 0.19 -21.43 -11.28
N ASP A 270 -0.34 -20.56 -12.14
CA ASP A 270 0.00 -20.49 -13.56
C ASP A 270 1.04 -19.41 -13.90
N SER A 271 1.46 -18.58 -12.93
CA SER A 271 2.34 -17.42 -13.19
C SER A 271 3.40 -17.16 -12.14
N GLU A 272 4.41 -16.39 -12.54
CA GLU A 272 5.49 -15.95 -11.65
C GLU A 272 5.06 -14.77 -10.77
N VAL A 273 4.17 -13.91 -11.22
CA VAL A 273 3.68 -12.72 -10.51
C VAL A 273 2.26 -12.43 -10.97
N VAL A 274 1.38 -12.03 -10.05
CA VAL A 274 0.01 -11.61 -10.37
C VAL A 274 -0.12 -10.10 -10.22
N VAL A 275 -0.57 -9.42 -11.27
CA VAL A 275 -0.86 -7.98 -11.27
C VAL A 275 -2.37 -7.80 -11.28
N VAL A 276 -2.89 -7.21 -10.20
CA VAL A 276 -4.33 -7.00 -9.97
C VAL A 276 -4.66 -5.53 -10.20
N GLY A 277 -5.52 -5.24 -11.17
CA GLY A 277 -6.14 -3.93 -11.35
C GLY A 277 -7.51 -3.90 -10.68
N LEU A 278 -7.64 -3.19 -9.57
CA LEU A 278 -8.93 -2.88 -8.96
C LEU A 278 -9.52 -1.64 -9.61
N PHE A 279 -10.80 -1.68 -9.93
CA PHE A 279 -11.51 -0.49 -10.37
C PHE A 279 -12.97 -0.53 -9.95
N THR A 280 -13.50 0.63 -9.59
CA THR A 280 -14.92 0.84 -9.32
C THR A 280 -15.70 0.88 -10.63
N SER A 281 -16.90 0.28 -10.66
CA SER A 281 -17.73 0.29 -11.86
C SER A 281 -17.95 1.70 -12.40
N GLY A 282 -17.73 1.88 -13.71
CA GLY A 282 -17.80 3.19 -14.38
C GLY A 282 -16.53 4.03 -14.27
N SER A 283 -15.53 3.63 -13.48
CA SER A 283 -14.30 4.41 -13.36
C SER A 283 -13.51 4.48 -14.68
N PRO A 284 -12.96 5.66 -15.04
CA PRO A 284 -12.03 5.78 -16.16
C PRO A 284 -10.71 5.02 -15.94
N ASN A 285 -10.39 4.64 -14.70
CA ASN A 285 -9.18 3.87 -14.41
C ASN A 285 -9.20 2.46 -15.01
N ALA A 286 -10.38 1.88 -15.24
CA ALA A 286 -10.49 0.56 -15.88
C ALA A 286 -9.76 0.51 -17.23
N MET A 287 -10.07 1.48 -18.11
CA MET A 287 -9.44 1.62 -19.42
C MET A 287 -7.97 2.00 -19.34
N ARG A 288 -7.59 2.89 -18.40
CA ARG A 288 -6.19 3.28 -18.21
C ARG A 288 -5.33 2.08 -17.82
N GLN A 289 -5.75 1.34 -16.79
CA GLN A 289 -5.09 0.11 -16.35
C GLN A 289 -4.99 -0.92 -17.48
N MET A 290 -6.02 -1.07 -18.31
CA MET A 290 -5.99 -1.98 -19.45
C MET A 290 -4.88 -1.62 -20.45
N ASN A 291 -4.80 -0.36 -20.86
CA ASN A 291 -3.76 0.09 -21.79
C ASN A 291 -2.35 -0.05 -21.19
N ASP A 292 -2.22 0.22 -19.89
CA ASP A 292 -0.96 0.07 -19.16
C ASP A 292 -0.54 -1.41 -19.07
N PHE A 293 -1.48 -2.31 -18.81
CA PHE A 293 -1.26 -3.76 -18.73
C PHE A 293 -0.86 -4.35 -20.08
N GLU A 294 -1.54 -3.97 -21.18
CA GLU A 294 -1.16 -4.40 -22.53
C GLU A 294 0.28 -4.00 -22.87
N SER A 295 0.64 -2.75 -22.56
CA SER A 295 1.97 -2.23 -22.81
C SER A 295 3.02 -2.94 -21.95
N ALA A 296 2.75 -3.12 -20.66
CA ALA A 296 3.65 -3.80 -19.72
C ALA A 296 3.87 -5.26 -20.12
N LYS A 297 2.81 -5.97 -20.50
CA LYS A 297 2.86 -7.37 -20.95
C LYS A 297 3.85 -7.56 -22.09
N ILE A 298 3.80 -6.71 -23.11
CA ILE A 298 4.70 -6.79 -24.27
C ILE A 298 6.16 -6.63 -23.84
N ILE A 299 6.44 -5.72 -22.92
CA ILE A 299 7.81 -5.44 -22.44
C ILE A 299 8.34 -6.62 -21.62
N ILE A 300 7.54 -7.13 -20.68
CA ILE A 300 7.96 -8.20 -19.77
C ILE A 300 8.12 -9.54 -20.50
N GLU A 301 7.24 -9.85 -21.45
CA GLU A 301 7.34 -11.07 -22.27
C GLU A 301 8.59 -11.08 -23.15
N GLN A 302 9.08 -9.91 -23.60
CA GLN A 302 10.35 -9.80 -24.33
C GLN A 302 11.57 -10.12 -23.46
N GLU A 303 11.48 -9.88 -22.16
CA GLU A 303 12.52 -10.22 -21.18
C GLU A 303 12.42 -11.65 -20.66
N GLY A 304 11.39 -12.39 -21.09
CA GLY A 304 11.15 -13.79 -20.73
C GLY A 304 10.37 -13.99 -19.43
N GLY A 305 9.73 -12.95 -18.91
CA GLY A 305 8.80 -13.04 -17.78
C GLY A 305 7.36 -13.30 -18.23
N TYR A 306 6.58 -13.99 -17.40
CA TYR A 306 5.19 -14.34 -17.68
C TYR A 306 4.27 -13.97 -16.49
N PRO A 307 3.94 -12.67 -16.32
CA PRO A 307 3.00 -12.24 -15.29
C PRO A 307 1.55 -12.55 -15.71
N THR A 308 0.69 -12.83 -14.73
CA THR A 308 -0.76 -12.89 -14.94
C THR A 308 -1.39 -11.56 -14.55
N PHE A 309 -2.04 -10.94 -15.53
CA PHE A 309 -2.88 -9.77 -15.29
C PHE A 309 -4.30 -10.22 -14.96
N VAL A 310 -4.95 -9.50 -14.06
CA VAL A 310 -6.38 -9.67 -13.73
C VAL A 310 -6.96 -8.31 -13.39
N GLN A 311 -8.21 -8.08 -13.76
CA GLN A 311 -8.92 -6.89 -13.29
C GLN A 311 -10.14 -7.30 -12.46
N ILE A 312 -10.34 -6.60 -11.35
CA ILE A 312 -11.41 -6.85 -10.40
C ILE A 312 -12.26 -5.58 -10.35
N ALA A 313 -13.50 -5.70 -10.79
CA ALA A 313 -14.50 -4.66 -10.64
C ALA A 313 -15.07 -4.69 -9.22
N THR A 314 -15.02 -3.55 -8.54
CA THR A 314 -15.58 -3.34 -7.20
C THR A 314 -16.81 -2.43 -7.26
N GLY A 315 -17.70 -2.59 -6.29
CA GLY A 315 -18.87 -1.72 -6.11
C GLY A 315 -19.97 -2.43 -5.35
N GLU A 316 -20.69 -1.70 -4.49
CA GLU A 316 -21.85 -2.25 -3.80
C GLU A 316 -22.98 -2.54 -4.80
N GLY A 317 -23.48 -3.77 -4.81
CA GLY A 317 -24.56 -4.18 -5.71
C GLY A 317 -24.13 -4.33 -7.17
N LEU A 318 -22.84 -4.52 -7.43
CA LEU A 318 -22.28 -4.73 -8.77
C LEU A 318 -22.97 -5.92 -9.47
N GLN A 319 -23.53 -5.66 -10.66
CA GLN A 319 -24.13 -6.70 -11.50
C GLN A 319 -23.30 -6.91 -12.77
N ALA A 320 -23.32 -8.13 -13.30
CA ALA A 320 -22.60 -8.46 -14.54
C ALA A 320 -23.00 -7.53 -15.71
N ILE A 321 -24.25 -7.05 -15.75
CA ILE A 321 -24.72 -6.13 -16.79
C ILE A 321 -23.99 -4.79 -16.79
N ASN A 322 -23.49 -4.33 -15.64
CA ASN A 322 -22.74 -3.07 -15.52
C ASN A 322 -21.37 -3.16 -16.20
N LEU A 323 -20.86 -4.37 -16.43
CA LEU A 323 -19.54 -4.61 -16.99
C LEU A 323 -19.58 -5.09 -18.44
N ASN A 324 -20.75 -5.33 -19.02
CA ASN A 324 -20.87 -5.89 -20.37
C ASN A 324 -20.12 -5.08 -21.43
N GLU A 325 -20.25 -3.76 -21.41
CA GLU A 325 -19.56 -2.87 -22.36
C GLU A 325 -18.04 -2.97 -22.21
N TYR A 326 -17.54 -2.89 -20.97
CA TYR A 326 -16.11 -3.00 -20.70
C TYR A 326 -15.55 -4.40 -21.00
N ALA A 327 -16.30 -5.46 -20.72
CA ALA A 327 -15.93 -6.83 -21.05
C ALA A 327 -15.80 -7.06 -22.57
N HIS A 328 -16.66 -6.42 -23.37
CA HIS A 328 -16.51 -6.42 -24.83
C HIS A 328 -15.22 -5.73 -25.29
N THR A 329 -14.82 -4.63 -24.63
CA THR A 329 -13.56 -3.96 -24.91
C THR A 329 -12.36 -4.81 -24.52
N LEU A 330 -12.42 -5.47 -23.36
CA LEU A 330 -11.36 -6.36 -22.88
C LEU A 330 -11.20 -7.61 -23.76
N ASN A 331 -12.29 -8.08 -24.36
CA ASN A 331 -12.32 -9.17 -25.34
C ASN A 331 -11.56 -10.44 -24.89
N GLY A 332 -11.53 -10.71 -23.59
CA GLY A 332 -10.90 -11.89 -23.00
C GLY A 332 -9.36 -11.88 -22.98
N THR A 333 -8.69 -10.72 -23.06
CA THR A 333 -7.23 -10.62 -22.92
C THR A 333 -6.72 -11.11 -21.56
N TRP A 334 -7.50 -10.88 -20.50
CA TRP A 334 -7.32 -11.44 -19.16
C TRP A 334 -8.67 -11.54 -18.43
N PRO A 335 -8.73 -12.24 -17.28
CA PRO A 335 -9.97 -12.38 -16.53
C PRO A 335 -10.48 -11.05 -15.94
N LEU A 336 -11.80 -10.84 -16.04
CA LEU A 336 -12.52 -9.76 -15.39
C LEU A 336 -13.37 -10.34 -14.27
N LEU A 337 -13.01 -10.05 -13.02
CA LEU A 337 -13.67 -10.59 -11.83
C LEU A 337 -14.61 -9.54 -11.21
N MET A 338 -15.66 -10.01 -10.54
CA MET A 338 -16.65 -9.18 -9.85
C MET A 338 -16.54 -9.37 -8.35
N ASP A 339 -16.39 -8.26 -7.62
CA ASP A 339 -16.39 -8.23 -6.15
C ASP A 339 -17.44 -7.23 -5.64
N ASP A 340 -18.31 -7.69 -4.74
CA ASP A 340 -19.30 -6.86 -4.03
C ASP A 340 -18.64 -6.07 -2.88
N SER A 341 -17.43 -5.56 -3.15
CA SER A 341 -16.56 -4.82 -2.22
C SER A 341 -16.10 -5.60 -0.97
N THR A 342 -16.10 -6.93 -1.02
CA THR A 342 -15.66 -7.78 0.10
C THR A 342 -14.15 -7.97 0.10
N VAL A 343 -13.59 -8.34 -1.05
CA VAL A 343 -12.15 -8.59 -1.23
C VAL A 343 -11.41 -7.27 -1.33
N GLY A 344 -11.98 -6.30 -2.04
CA GLY A 344 -11.43 -4.95 -2.18
C GLY A 344 -11.12 -4.33 -0.83
N ARG A 345 -12.03 -4.43 0.15
CA ARG A 345 -11.80 -3.90 1.51
C ARG A 345 -10.59 -4.49 2.21
N ALA A 346 -10.19 -5.74 1.89
CA ALA A 346 -9.04 -6.41 2.48
C ALA A 346 -7.70 -6.09 1.77
N LEU A 347 -7.74 -5.31 0.68
CA LEU A 347 -6.58 -4.87 -0.08
C LEU A 347 -6.11 -3.48 0.39
N PRO A 348 -4.85 -3.09 0.14
CA PRO A 348 -4.26 -1.83 0.63
C PRO A 348 -5.04 -0.58 0.23
N SER A 349 -5.61 -0.57 -0.97
CA SER A 349 -6.42 0.52 -1.50
C SER A 349 -7.87 0.50 -1.03
N GLY A 350 -8.27 -0.53 -0.27
CA GLY A 350 -9.66 -0.85 -0.08
C GLY A 350 -10.39 -1.14 -1.41
N ALA A 351 -11.72 -0.96 -1.42
CA ALA A 351 -12.57 -1.30 -2.57
C ALA A 351 -12.53 -0.25 -3.70
N THR A 352 -11.39 0.39 -3.90
CA THR A 352 -11.20 1.55 -4.78
C THR A 352 -10.14 1.28 -5.85
N ASP A 353 -10.00 2.23 -6.78
CA ASP A 353 -9.15 2.04 -7.95
C ASP A 353 -7.67 1.97 -7.54
N ALA A 354 -6.99 0.89 -7.92
CA ALA A 354 -5.57 0.70 -7.67
C ALA A 354 -4.98 -0.41 -8.53
N VAL A 355 -3.66 -0.41 -8.65
CA VAL A 355 -2.89 -1.55 -9.19
C VAL A 355 -2.07 -2.14 -8.04
N ILE A 356 -2.13 -3.46 -7.90
CA ILE A 356 -1.50 -4.22 -6.82
C ILE A 356 -0.68 -5.34 -7.43
N VAL A 357 0.57 -5.48 -7.00
CA VAL A 357 1.48 -6.53 -7.45
C VAL A 357 1.66 -7.56 -6.34
N ILE A 358 1.39 -8.83 -6.68
CA ILE A 358 1.44 -9.97 -5.75
C ILE A 358 2.52 -10.94 -6.24
N ASP A 359 3.47 -11.24 -5.36
CA ASP A 359 4.56 -12.18 -5.63
C ASP A 359 4.06 -13.64 -5.67
N PRO A 360 4.88 -14.59 -6.17
CA PRO A 360 4.46 -15.98 -6.30
C PRO A 360 4.30 -16.70 -4.94
N ALA A 361 4.74 -16.11 -3.83
CA ALA A 361 4.48 -16.61 -2.48
C ALA A 361 3.15 -16.09 -1.89
N GLY A 362 2.46 -15.19 -2.59
CA GLY A 362 1.18 -14.62 -2.22
C GLY A 362 1.28 -13.37 -1.34
N PHE A 363 2.37 -12.62 -1.41
CA PHE A 363 2.53 -11.35 -0.70
C PHE A 363 2.38 -10.15 -1.60
N ILE A 364 1.80 -9.07 -1.07
CA ILE A 364 1.75 -7.79 -1.76
C ILE A 364 3.13 -7.14 -1.68
N THR A 365 3.73 -6.87 -2.83
CA THR A 365 5.09 -6.31 -2.92
C THR A 365 5.08 -4.83 -3.20
N ASP A 366 4.15 -4.40 -4.05
CA ASP A 366 4.00 -3.01 -4.45
C ASP A 366 2.53 -2.74 -4.79
N TRP A 367 2.10 -1.51 -4.61
CA TRP A 367 0.76 -1.07 -4.97
C TRP A 367 0.70 0.45 -5.14
N LYS A 368 -0.24 0.92 -5.98
CA LYS A 368 -0.42 2.34 -6.27
C LYS A 368 -1.89 2.64 -6.53
N PRO A 369 -2.44 3.75 -5.99
CA PRO A 369 -3.81 4.16 -6.27
C PRO A 369 -3.97 4.58 -7.74
N GLY A 370 -5.16 4.33 -8.31
CA GLY A 370 -5.47 4.60 -9.71
C GLY A 370 -4.83 3.59 -10.67
N SER A 371 -3.72 3.96 -11.31
CA SER A 371 -2.98 3.10 -12.26
C SER A 371 -1.46 3.18 -12.02
N MET A 372 -0.73 2.22 -12.57
CA MET A 372 0.74 2.22 -12.66
C MET A 372 1.14 2.33 -14.13
N SER A 373 2.19 3.11 -14.41
CA SER A 373 2.75 3.15 -15.76
C SER A 373 3.37 1.79 -16.15
N PRO A 374 3.50 1.48 -17.46
CA PRO A 374 4.07 0.21 -17.90
C PRO A 374 5.47 -0.09 -17.36
N ALA A 375 6.30 0.96 -17.20
CA ALA A 375 7.65 0.83 -16.63
C ALA A 375 7.60 0.54 -15.13
N GLU A 376 6.71 1.18 -14.38
CA GLU A 376 6.50 0.89 -12.95
C GLU A 376 6.02 -0.56 -12.74
N ILE A 377 5.09 -1.03 -13.58
CA ILE A 377 4.63 -2.43 -13.55
C ILE A 377 5.80 -3.38 -13.83
N GLN A 378 6.63 -3.10 -14.83
CA GLN A 378 7.79 -3.90 -15.15
C GLN A 378 8.77 -4.00 -13.97
N ASP A 379 9.12 -2.84 -13.38
CA ASP A 379 10.04 -2.79 -12.24
C ASP A 379 9.47 -3.56 -11.04
N ALA A 380 8.18 -3.39 -10.74
CA ALA A 380 7.51 -4.09 -9.65
C ALA A 380 7.43 -5.61 -9.88
N VAL A 381 7.12 -6.06 -11.10
CA VAL A 381 7.10 -7.49 -11.46
C VAL A 381 8.49 -8.12 -11.37
N ASN A 382 9.52 -7.45 -11.89
CA ASN A 382 10.90 -7.92 -11.84
C ASN A 382 11.43 -7.99 -10.40
N SER A 383 11.09 -7.00 -9.56
CA SER A 383 11.42 -7.03 -8.13
C SER A 383 10.68 -8.17 -7.42
N ALA A 384 9.36 -8.32 -7.65
CA ALA A 384 8.55 -9.38 -7.03
C ALA A 384 9.08 -10.79 -7.35
N ALA A 385 9.41 -11.07 -8.62
CA ALA A 385 9.93 -12.36 -9.08
C ALA A 385 11.32 -12.69 -8.46
N SER A 386 12.11 -11.67 -8.11
CA SER A 386 13.47 -11.81 -7.57
C SER A 386 13.55 -11.70 -6.04
N GLY A 387 12.42 -11.70 -5.34
CA GLY A 387 12.35 -11.67 -3.87
C GLY A 387 12.10 -10.30 -3.25
N SER A 388 11.58 -9.35 -4.02
CA SER A 388 11.05 -8.05 -3.56
C SER A 388 12.08 -7.23 -2.77
N ASP A 389 13.28 -7.08 -3.33
CA ASP A 389 14.45 -6.41 -2.71
C ASP A 389 14.95 -7.04 -1.39
N ASN A 390 14.38 -8.17 -0.96
CA ASN A 390 14.83 -8.91 0.22
C ASN A 390 16.01 -9.81 -0.13
N SER A 391 17.20 -9.22 -0.15
CA SER A 391 18.45 -9.95 -0.32
C SER A 391 19.08 -10.35 1.03
N PRO A 392 19.97 -11.37 1.06
CA PRO A 392 20.77 -11.68 2.25
C PRO A 392 21.57 -10.48 2.79
N LEU A 393 22.00 -9.57 1.92
CA LEU A 393 22.74 -8.37 2.30
C LEU A 393 21.87 -7.36 3.07
N SER A 394 20.54 -7.40 2.90
CA SER A 394 19.59 -6.57 3.65
C SER A 394 19.65 -6.85 5.17
N VAL A 395 20.11 -8.03 5.59
CA VAL A 395 20.39 -8.32 7.01
C VAL A 395 21.53 -7.46 7.56
N LEU A 396 22.56 -7.21 6.75
CA LEU A 396 23.72 -6.40 7.15
C LEU A 396 23.40 -4.92 7.12
N SER A 397 22.59 -4.44 6.17
CA SER A 397 22.18 -3.04 6.11
C SER A 397 21.38 -2.62 7.35
N LEU A 398 20.57 -3.53 7.91
CA LEU A 398 19.80 -3.30 9.14
C LEU A 398 20.66 -3.09 10.40
N LEU A 399 21.94 -3.46 10.38
CA LEU A 399 22.86 -3.15 11.48
C LEU A 399 23.12 -1.65 11.67
N LEU A 400 22.91 -0.86 10.61
CA LEU A 400 23.02 0.60 10.65
C LEU A 400 21.77 1.26 11.26
N GLY A 401 20.68 0.50 11.40
CA GLY A 401 19.42 0.98 11.95
C GLY A 401 19.30 0.81 13.47
N THR A 402 18.21 1.34 14.02
CA THR A 402 17.89 1.25 15.45
C THR A 402 17.28 -0.09 15.86
N ALA A 403 16.69 -0.83 14.92
CA ALA A 403 15.99 -2.09 15.17
C ALA A 403 16.86 -3.17 15.85
N LEU A 404 18.18 -3.17 15.58
CA LEU A 404 19.11 -4.19 16.08
C LEU A 404 19.88 -3.75 17.34
N LEU A 405 19.62 -2.57 17.89
CA LEU A 405 20.30 -2.04 19.08
C LEU A 405 20.33 -3.00 20.28
N PRO A 406 19.26 -3.74 20.61
CA PRO A 406 19.29 -4.68 21.74
C PRO A 406 20.36 -5.76 21.61
N LEU A 407 20.71 -6.17 20.39
CA LEU A 407 21.74 -7.20 20.16
C LEU A 407 23.11 -6.76 20.64
N PHE A 408 23.46 -5.47 20.55
CA PHE A 408 24.75 -4.97 21.06
C PHE A 408 24.86 -5.14 22.58
N VAL A 409 23.74 -5.01 23.29
CA VAL A 409 23.69 -5.22 24.74
C VAL A 409 23.74 -6.69 25.09
N LEU A 410 23.02 -7.53 24.33
CA LEU A 410 22.99 -8.98 24.52
C LEU A 410 24.32 -9.64 24.17
N ALA A 411 25.06 -9.10 23.20
CA ALA A 411 26.34 -9.61 22.72
C ALA A 411 27.54 -9.24 23.61
N MET A 412 27.34 -8.47 24.69
CA MET A 412 28.40 -8.13 25.62
C MET A 412 29.12 -9.40 26.15
N PRO A 413 30.44 -9.37 26.36
CA PRO A 413 31.23 -10.54 26.74
C PRO A 413 30.78 -11.15 28.09
N SER A 414 30.68 -12.48 28.12
CA SER A 414 30.31 -13.28 29.29
C SER A 414 31.51 -13.89 30.02
N GLU A 415 32.72 -13.78 29.45
CA GLU A 415 33.95 -14.42 29.96
C GLU A 415 34.97 -13.42 30.54
N ARG A 416 35.71 -13.85 31.57
CA ARG A 416 36.68 -13.01 32.31
C ARG A 416 37.96 -12.73 31.51
N ARG A 417 38.46 -13.71 30.77
CA ARG A 417 39.68 -13.61 29.96
C ARG A 417 39.51 -14.42 28.69
N TYR A 418 40.10 -13.92 27.61
CA TYR A 418 40.24 -14.69 26.38
C TYR A 418 41.35 -15.71 26.58
N GLU A 419 41.03 -16.99 26.48
CA GLU A 419 42.00 -18.08 26.48
C GLU A 419 42.32 -18.45 25.03
N ALA A 420 43.60 -18.36 24.67
CA ALA A 420 44.07 -18.79 23.36
C ALA A 420 43.97 -20.33 23.26
N PRO A 421 43.64 -20.89 22.09
CA PRO A 421 43.58 -22.33 21.92
C PRO A 421 44.96 -22.96 22.18
N GLU A 422 44.97 -24.12 22.83
CA GLU A 422 46.19 -24.86 23.15
C GLU A 422 46.84 -25.45 21.89
N GLU A 423 46.01 -25.86 20.92
CA GLU A 423 46.44 -26.27 19.59
C GLU A 423 46.36 -25.10 18.59
N ALA A 424 47.27 -25.10 17.60
CA ALA A 424 47.29 -24.09 16.55
C ALA A 424 46.06 -24.24 15.64
N LEU A 425 44.98 -23.54 15.97
CA LEU A 425 43.79 -23.44 15.13
C LEU A 425 43.99 -22.41 14.00
N ILE A 426 43.18 -22.53 12.95
CA ILE A 426 43.20 -21.62 11.79
C ILE A 426 42.99 -20.16 12.28
N PRO A 427 43.76 -19.18 11.78
CA PRO A 427 43.54 -17.77 12.11
C PRO A 427 42.09 -17.35 11.86
N GLY A 428 41.48 -16.65 12.82
CA GLY A 428 40.09 -16.18 12.71
C GLY A 428 39.02 -17.25 12.98
N VAL A 429 39.40 -18.46 13.40
CA VAL A 429 38.42 -19.53 13.65
C VAL A 429 37.35 -19.18 14.68
N GLY A 430 37.67 -18.34 15.67
CA GLY A 430 36.69 -17.84 16.63
C GLY A 430 35.56 -17.05 15.97
N GLY A 431 35.88 -16.32 14.91
CA GLY A 431 34.92 -15.61 14.07
C GLY A 431 34.03 -16.58 13.29
N PHE A 432 34.63 -17.51 12.54
CA PHE A 432 33.89 -18.53 11.80
C PHE A 432 32.96 -19.38 12.69
N MET A 433 33.41 -19.72 13.90
CA MET A 433 32.59 -20.45 14.86
C MET A 433 31.43 -19.62 15.40
N THR A 434 31.63 -18.31 15.59
CA THR A 434 30.55 -17.40 15.99
C THR A 434 29.53 -17.26 14.86
N ILE A 435 30.00 -17.12 13.61
CA ILE A 435 29.15 -17.10 12.41
C ILE A 435 28.33 -18.39 12.37
N GLY A 436 28.98 -19.56 12.40
CA GLY A 436 28.29 -20.86 12.31
C GLY A 436 27.28 -21.08 13.43
N ALA A 437 27.62 -20.73 14.68
CA ALA A 437 26.71 -20.87 15.81
C ALA A 437 25.49 -19.94 15.68
N ALA A 438 25.70 -18.67 15.32
CA ALA A 438 24.62 -17.72 15.07
C ALA A 438 23.76 -18.11 13.86
N SER A 439 24.36 -18.62 12.78
CA SER A 439 23.65 -19.15 11.62
C SER A 439 22.71 -20.30 12.01
N VAL A 440 23.12 -21.19 12.93
CA VAL A 440 22.26 -22.27 13.43
C VAL A 440 21.04 -21.72 14.17
N GLY A 441 21.23 -20.72 15.03
CA GLY A 441 20.14 -20.06 15.74
C GLY A 441 19.16 -19.36 14.81
N PHE A 442 19.70 -18.70 13.77
CA PHE A 442 18.90 -18.05 12.73
C PHE A 442 18.10 -19.07 11.90
N ILE A 443 18.76 -20.13 11.41
CA ILE A 443 18.14 -21.20 10.61
C ILE A 443 17.05 -21.92 11.38
N ALA A 444 17.22 -22.14 12.69
CA ALA A 444 16.20 -22.80 13.51
C ALA A 444 14.84 -22.07 13.46
N TRP A 445 14.84 -20.77 13.19
CA TRP A 445 13.65 -19.97 12.98
C TRP A 445 13.31 -19.78 11.49
N ALA A 446 14.30 -19.44 10.66
CA ALA A 446 14.09 -19.08 9.25
C ALA A 446 13.71 -20.27 8.36
N LEU A 447 14.21 -21.47 8.64
CA LEU A 447 13.95 -22.66 7.82
C LEU A 447 12.46 -23.08 7.86
N PRO A 448 11.80 -23.21 9.02
CA PRO A 448 10.35 -23.46 9.06
C PRO A 448 9.56 -22.39 8.30
N LEU A 449 9.93 -21.11 8.44
CA LEU A 449 9.22 -20.02 7.80
C LEU A 449 9.35 -20.04 6.27
N ALA A 450 10.59 -20.22 5.79
CA ALA A 450 10.86 -20.39 4.37
C ALA A 450 10.10 -21.60 3.81
N ALA A 451 10.09 -22.73 4.52
CA ALA A 451 9.36 -23.93 4.09
C ALA A 451 7.85 -23.67 3.96
N LEU A 452 7.22 -22.98 4.92
CA LEU A 452 5.79 -22.63 4.85
C LEU A 452 5.48 -21.72 3.65
N SER A 453 6.36 -20.77 3.35
CA SER A 453 6.22 -19.88 2.20
C SER A 453 6.39 -20.62 0.86
N VAL A 454 7.38 -21.52 0.74
CA VAL A 454 7.56 -22.39 -0.44
C VAL A 454 6.31 -23.24 -0.72
N LEU A 455 5.66 -23.73 0.35
CA LEU A 455 4.41 -24.50 0.25
C LEU A 455 3.20 -23.67 -0.24
N GLY A 456 3.35 -22.35 -0.43
CA GLY A 456 2.28 -21.50 -0.94
C GLY A 456 1.20 -21.20 0.09
N LEU A 457 1.54 -21.17 1.38
CA LEU A 457 0.58 -20.90 2.46
C LEU A 457 0.29 -19.39 2.66
N GLY A 458 0.47 -18.56 1.63
CA GLY A 458 0.20 -17.11 1.67
C GLY A 458 -1.23 -16.79 2.10
N ALA A 459 -2.22 -17.55 1.61
CA ALA A 459 -3.62 -17.40 2.01
C ALA A 459 -3.87 -17.54 3.53
N TYR A 460 -3.02 -18.31 4.24
CA TYR A 460 -3.15 -18.56 5.68
C TYR A 460 -2.11 -17.76 6.49
N TRP A 461 -1.44 -16.79 5.87
CA TRP A 461 -0.27 -16.17 6.46
C TRP A 461 -0.60 -15.37 7.73
N ASN A 462 -1.76 -14.73 7.79
CA ASN A 462 -2.22 -14.03 9.00
C ASN A 462 -2.25 -14.98 10.22
N PHE A 463 -2.66 -16.23 10.04
CA PHE A 463 -2.63 -17.25 11.10
C PHE A 463 -1.20 -17.73 11.42
N ILE A 464 -0.33 -17.82 10.41
CA ILE A 464 1.08 -18.14 10.59
C ILE A 464 1.77 -17.05 11.40
N GLU A 465 1.51 -15.77 11.12
CA GLU A 465 2.05 -14.65 11.87
C GLU A 465 1.52 -14.58 13.29
N ALA A 466 0.24 -14.88 13.51
CA ALA A 466 -0.31 -15.02 14.87
C ALA A 466 0.40 -16.15 15.64
N LEU A 467 0.69 -17.29 14.98
CA LEU A 467 1.46 -18.38 15.58
C LEU A 467 2.91 -17.97 15.88
N LEU A 468 3.56 -17.22 14.99
CA LEU A 468 4.90 -16.67 15.22
C LEU A 468 4.92 -15.68 16.37
N ALA A 469 3.92 -14.80 16.47
CA ALA A 469 3.77 -13.88 17.59
C ALA A 469 3.60 -14.65 18.92
N ALA A 470 2.77 -15.70 18.94
CA ALA A 470 2.64 -16.60 20.09
C ALA A 470 3.95 -17.34 20.41
N MET A 471 4.72 -17.74 19.39
CA MET A 471 6.04 -18.36 19.57
C MET A 471 7.06 -17.38 20.16
N LEU A 472 7.04 -16.11 19.74
CA LEU A 472 7.86 -15.04 20.32
C LEU A 472 7.50 -14.82 21.80
N VAL A 473 6.20 -14.82 22.14
CA VAL A 473 5.74 -14.79 23.54
C VAL A 473 6.28 -15.98 24.31
N TYR A 474 6.21 -17.19 23.75
CA TYR A 474 6.74 -18.39 24.38
C TYR A 474 8.27 -18.30 24.62
N HIS A 475 9.04 -17.93 23.60
CA HIS A 475 10.48 -17.77 23.70
C HIS A 475 10.86 -16.71 24.74
N GLY A 476 10.18 -15.56 24.72
CA GLY A 476 10.34 -14.49 25.70
C GLY A 476 10.03 -14.95 27.12
N TYR A 477 8.89 -15.62 27.31
CA TYR A 477 8.45 -16.12 28.62
C TYR A 477 9.37 -17.21 29.17
N SER A 478 9.81 -18.14 28.32
CA SER A 478 10.76 -19.19 28.70
C SER A 478 12.12 -18.59 29.09
N MET A 479 12.59 -17.57 28.36
CA MET A 479 13.81 -16.86 28.75
C MET A 479 13.63 -16.08 30.05
N ALA A 480 12.53 -15.35 30.23
CA ALA A 480 12.29 -14.57 31.44
C ALA A 480 12.23 -15.45 32.70
N THR A 481 11.58 -16.62 32.62
CA THR A 481 11.34 -17.50 33.78
C THR A 481 12.46 -18.53 33.98
N LYS A 482 12.88 -19.22 32.92
CA LYS A 482 13.83 -20.34 33.00
C LYS A 482 15.25 -19.93 32.60
N GLY A 483 15.42 -18.80 31.91
CA GLY A 483 16.71 -18.37 31.35
C GLY A 483 17.18 -19.22 30.17
N ARG A 484 16.30 -20.05 29.60
CA ARG A 484 16.61 -20.95 28.49
C ARG A 484 15.38 -21.31 27.66
N ILE A 485 15.61 -21.66 26.40
CA ILE A 485 14.64 -22.21 25.45
C ILE A 485 15.02 -23.67 25.18
N ARG A 486 14.11 -24.60 25.47
CA ARG A 486 14.41 -26.05 25.49
C ARG A 486 14.77 -26.59 24.11
N GLU A 487 14.02 -26.17 23.10
CA GLU A 487 14.21 -26.59 21.71
C GLU A 487 15.57 -26.11 21.19
N LEU A 488 15.92 -24.86 21.51
CA LEU A 488 17.19 -24.27 21.08
C LEU A 488 18.40 -24.88 21.78
N GLU A 489 18.31 -25.21 23.08
CA GLU A 489 19.39 -25.93 23.79
C GLU A 489 19.60 -27.33 23.21
N ALA A 490 18.54 -28.03 22.83
CA ALA A 490 18.65 -29.35 22.19
C ALA A 490 19.34 -29.26 20.82
N ILE A 491 18.96 -28.29 19.99
CA ILE A 491 19.60 -28.04 18.68
C ILE A 491 21.07 -27.64 18.88
N SER A 492 21.34 -26.70 19.79
CA SER A 492 22.69 -26.25 20.13
C SER A 492 23.58 -27.42 20.57
N GLY A 493 23.08 -28.27 21.47
CA GLY A 493 23.81 -29.45 21.96
C GLY A 493 24.12 -30.46 20.87
N LEU A 494 23.16 -30.72 19.99
CA LEU A 494 23.34 -31.64 18.85
C LEU A 494 24.38 -31.11 17.86
N VAL A 495 24.32 -29.83 17.51
CA VAL A 495 25.32 -29.22 16.61
C VAL A 495 26.69 -29.16 17.28
N TYR A 496 26.75 -28.76 18.55
CA TYR A 496 28.00 -28.68 19.31
C TYR A 496 28.69 -30.04 19.41
N SER A 497 27.94 -31.14 19.60
CA SER A 497 28.49 -32.50 19.66
C SER A 497 29.17 -32.95 18.36
N LYS A 498 28.81 -32.36 17.22
CA LYS A 498 29.38 -32.65 15.90
C LYS A 498 30.62 -31.80 15.58
N LEU A 499 30.99 -30.86 16.45
CA LEU A 499 32.19 -30.05 16.27
C LEU A 499 33.46 -30.88 16.55
N PRO A 500 34.57 -30.60 15.84
CA PRO A 500 35.85 -31.26 16.10
C PRO A 500 36.31 -31.10 17.56
N GLU A 501 37.01 -32.09 18.08
CA GLU A 501 37.45 -32.16 19.49
C GLU A 501 38.25 -30.93 19.93
N ALA A 502 39.25 -30.52 19.15
CA ALA A 502 40.05 -29.32 19.40
C ALA A 502 39.20 -28.03 19.61
N TYR A 503 38.02 -27.94 18.97
CA TYR A 503 37.11 -26.80 19.19
C TYR A 503 36.24 -26.94 20.42
N ARG A 504 35.81 -28.16 20.76
CA ARG A 504 35.02 -28.41 21.96
C ARG A 504 35.85 -28.18 23.22
N GLU A 505 37.14 -28.49 23.16
CA GLU A 505 38.09 -28.23 24.24
C GLU A 505 38.36 -26.72 24.40
N TRP A 506 38.49 -25.98 23.30
CA TRP A 506 38.72 -24.54 23.35
C TRP A 506 37.48 -23.69 23.68
N ARG A 507 36.31 -24.00 23.10
CA ARG A 507 35.08 -23.21 23.27
C ARG A 507 34.05 -23.99 24.08
N ALA A 508 33.80 -23.54 25.30
CA ALA A 508 32.85 -24.17 26.19
C ALA A 508 31.40 -24.17 25.61
N PRO A 509 30.58 -25.19 25.92
CA PRO A 509 29.19 -25.30 25.44
C PRO A 509 28.31 -24.07 25.71
N PRO A 510 28.39 -23.40 26.88
CA PRO A 510 27.60 -22.21 27.16
C PRO A 510 27.88 -21.04 26.20
N ARG A 511 29.14 -20.86 25.80
CA ARG A 511 29.53 -19.79 24.87
C ARG A 511 28.99 -20.03 23.47
N PHE A 512 29.06 -21.27 23.00
CA PHE A 512 28.44 -21.64 21.71
C PHE A 512 26.93 -21.41 21.73
N THR A 513 26.27 -21.82 22.82
CA THR A 513 24.83 -21.65 22.97
C THR A 513 24.42 -20.17 23.03
N GLU A 514 25.24 -19.30 23.64
CA GLU A 514 25.00 -17.86 23.63
C GLU A 514 24.99 -17.27 22.21
N ASP A 515 25.88 -17.72 21.32
CA ASP A 515 25.87 -17.29 19.92
C ASP A 515 24.65 -17.79 19.15
N VAL A 516 24.21 -19.02 19.43
CA VAL A 516 22.96 -19.57 18.89
C VAL A 516 21.77 -18.71 19.34
N TYR A 517 21.71 -18.27 20.61
CA TYR A 517 20.69 -17.33 21.08
C TYR A 517 20.75 -15.99 20.34
N LEU A 518 21.95 -15.42 20.13
CA LEU A 518 22.09 -14.16 19.38
C LEU A 518 21.57 -14.27 17.94
N GLY A 519 21.82 -15.41 17.28
CA GLY A 519 21.25 -15.71 15.97
C GLY A 519 19.73 -15.79 15.96
N LEU A 520 19.14 -16.43 16.97
CA LEU A 520 17.67 -16.49 17.14
C LEU A 520 17.08 -15.10 17.40
N TRP A 521 17.68 -14.29 18.28
CA TRP A 521 17.19 -12.94 18.56
C TRP A 521 17.31 -12.01 17.37
N LEU A 522 18.38 -12.15 16.58
CA LEU A 522 18.49 -11.46 15.31
C LEU A 522 17.33 -11.84 14.38
N ALA A 523 17.01 -13.12 14.26
CA ALA A 523 15.89 -13.57 13.43
C ALA A 523 14.55 -12.92 13.86
N TRP A 524 14.26 -12.89 15.17
CA TRP A 524 13.05 -12.22 15.67
C TRP A 524 13.04 -10.72 15.43
N LEU A 525 14.17 -10.03 15.61
CA LEU A 525 14.25 -8.59 15.35
C LEU A 525 14.13 -8.25 13.87
N LEU A 526 14.66 -9.10 12.98
CA LEU A 526 14.44 -8.96 11.54
C LEU A 526 12.97 -9.11 11.20
N TRP A 527 12.30 -10.13 11.75
CA TRP A 527 10.87 -10.36 11.54
C TRP A 527 10.01 -9.20 12.03
N LEU A 528 10.31 -8.63 13.21
CA LEU A 528 9.59 -7.45 13.72
C LEU A 528 9.76 -6.22 12.81
N ARG A 529 10.89 -6.11 12.08
CA ARG A 529 11.18 -4.95 11.23
C ARG A 529 10.69 -5.12 9.80
N ILE A 530 10.86 -6.32 9.23
CA ILE A 530 10.46 -6.71 7.87
C ILE A 530 9.92 -8.15 7.95
N PRO A 531 8.63 -8.34 8.27
CA PRO A 531 8.01 -9.67 8.44
C PRO A 531 8.15 -10.56 7.21
N SER A 532 8.12 -9.95 6.03
CA SER A 532 8.15 -10.61 4.72
C SER A 532 9.57 -10.97 4.24
N MET A 533 10.64 -10.60 4.96
CA MET A 533 12.03 -10.73 4.46
C MET A 533 12.41 -12.15 4.05
N VAL A 534 12.21 -13.14 4.93
CA VAL A 534 12.53 -14.55 4.63
C VAL A 534 11.48 -15.19 3.71
N PRO A 535 10.16 -14.99 3.93
CA PRO A 535 9.13 -15.49 3.00
C PRO A 535 9.32 -15.02 1.56
N GLN A 536 9.52 -13.72 1.32
CA GLN A 536 9.72 -13.19 -0.03
C GLN A 536 11.13 -13.52 -0.55
N GLY A 537 12.17 -13.28 0.25
CA GLY A 537 13.56 -13.48 -0.17
C GLY A 537 13.97 -14.93 -0.42
N VAL A 538 13.21 -15.92 0.08
CA VAL A 538 13.46 -17.36 -0.16
C VAL A 538 12.26 -18.05 -0.78
N GLY A 539 11.06 -17.86 -0.23
CA GLY A 539 9.86 -18.56 -0.67
C GLY A 539 9.31 -18.08 -2.01
N ALA A 540 9.26 -16.76 -2.25
CA ALA A 540 8.85 -16.23 -3.56
C ALA A 540 9.84 -16.66 -4.65
N VAL A 541 11.14 -16.54 -4.38
CA VAL A 541 12.18 -17.01 -5.32
C VAL A 541 12.07 -18.52 -5.57
N ALA A 542 11.75 -19.35 -4.57
CA ALA A 542 11.55 -20.77 -4.80
C ALA A 542 10.37 -21.09 -5.72
N ARG A 543 9.36 -20.21 -5.75
CA ARG A 543 8.12 -20.37 -6.51
C ARG A 543 8.14 -19.70 -7.87
N SER A 544 9.10 -18.83 -8.17
CA SER A 544 9.27 -18.21 -9.49
C SER A 544 9.83 -19.14 -10.59
N GLY A 545 9.93 -20.46 -10.34
CA GLY A 545 10.23 -21.46 -11.36
C GLY A 545 11.32 -22.47 -10.96
N ILE A 546 11.75 -23.32 -11.92
CA ILE A 546 12.72 -24.40 -11.67
C ILE A 546 14.09 -23.85 -11.24
N VAL A 547 14.53 -22.75 -11.87
CA VAL A 547 15.79 -22.08 -11.50
C VAL A 547 15.69 -21.49 -10.10
N GLY A 548 14.57 -20.83 -9.80
CA GLY A 548 14.25 -20.27 -8.49
C GLY A 548 14.25 -21.32 -7.36
N MET A 549 13.64 -22.48 -7.60
CA MET A 549 13.69 -23.61 -6.67
C MET A 549 15.12 -24.09 -6.38
N GLY A 550 16.01 -24.04 -7.37
CA GLY A 550 17.43 -24.38 -7.19
C GLY A 550 18.24 -23.31 -6.45
N THR A 551 17.90 -22.03 -6.60
CA THR A 551 18.59 -20.90 -5.95
C THR A 551 18.12 -20.64 -4.53
N ALA A 552 16.87 -20.98 -4.18
CA ALA A 552 16.30 -20.72 -2.86
C ALA A 552 17.10 -21.32 -1.67
N PRO A 553 17.61 -22.57 -1.71
CA PRO A 553 18.48 -23.09 -0.66
C PRO A 553 19.79 -22.30 -0.52
N ILE A 554 20.35 -21.80 -1.64
CA ILE A 554 21.55 -20.97 -1.64
C ILE A 554 21.25 -19.63 -0.99
N LEU A 555 20.10 -19.02 -1.28
CA LEU A 555 19.65 -17.78 -0.65
C LEU A 555 19.44 -17.96 0.86
N LEU A 556 18.81 -19.05 1.30
CA LEU A 556 18.64 -19.34 2.73
C LEU A 556 19.99 -19.48 3.45
N VAL A 557 20.96 -20.16 2.82
CA VAL A 557 22.34 -20.23 3.33
C VAL A 557 22.99 -18.85 3.35
N GLY A 558 22.78 -18.04 2.31
CA GLY A 558 23.21 -16.64 2.25
C GLY A 558 22.68 -15.83 3.42
N PHE A 559 21.36 -15.88 3.68
CA PHE A 559 20.74 -15.23 4.84
C PHE A 559 21.36 -15.68 6.15
N ALA A 560 21.58 -16.99 6.32
CA ALA A 560 22.19 -17.53 7.53
C ALA A 560 23.64 -17.06 7.73
N VAL A 561 24.44 -16.98 6.66
CA VAL A 561 25.82 -16.49 6.70
C VAL A 561 25.87 -14.98 6.98
N CYS A 562 25.01 -14.20 6.34
CA CYS A 562 24.87 -12.76 6.60
C CYS A 562 24.41 -12.50 8.03
N ALA A 563 23.44 -13.26 8.55
CA ALA A 563 23.01 -13.20 9.94
C ALA A 563 24.15 -13.55 10.93
N GLY A 564 24.90 -14.62 10.65
CA GLY A 564 26.06 -14.99 11.47
C GLY A 564 27.17 -13.93 11.44
N SER A 565 27.40 -13.33 10.26
CA SER A 565 28.34 -12.21 10.09
C SER A 565 27.88 -10.97 10.83
N ALA A 566 26.58 -10.68 10.83
CA ALA A 566 25.99 -9.59 11.59
C ALA A 566 26.23 -9.77 13.09
N VAL A 567 26.00 -10.97 13.64
CA VAL A 567 26.30 -11.27 15.05
C VAL A 567 27.79 -11.12 15.37
N LEU A 568 28.68 -11.53 14.46
CA LEU A 568 30.12 -11.34 14.63
C LEU A 568 30.50 -9.85 14.67
N ILE A 569 29.93 -9.03 13.78
CA ILE A 569 30.13 -7.56 13.76
C ILE A 569 29.63 -6.97 15.08
N VAL A 570 28.41 -7.33 15.51
CA VAL A 570 27.83 -6.87 16.78
C VAL A 570 28.71 -7.25 17.97
N ARG A 571 29.21 -8.49 18.04
CA ARG A 571 30.15 -8.91 19.09
C ARG A 571 31.45 -8.11 19.06
N THR A 572 31.98 -7.84 17.88
CA THR A 572 33.22 -7.06 17.72
C THR A 572 33.02 -5.63 18.21
N ILE A 573 31.91 -5.00 17.83
CA ILE A 573 31.54 -3.64 18.27
C ILE A 573 31.29 -3.61 19.78
N ALA A 574 30.57 -4.60 20.33
CA ALA A 574 30.34 -4.70 21.76
C ALA A 574 31.65 -4.83 22.56
N LEU A 575 32.74 -5.31 21.97
CA LEU A 575 34.06 -5.40 22.59
C LEU A 575 34.91 -4.13 22.49
N LEU A 576 34.57 -3.16 21.62
CA LEU A 576 35.32 -1.91 21.43
C LEU A 576 35.55 -1.10 22.71
N PRO A 577 34.60 -1.02 23.68
CA PRO A 577 34.82 -0.32 24.95
C PRO A 577 35.84 -1.01 25.88
N GLY A 578 36.42 -2.14 25.48
CA GLY A 578 37.51 -2.81 26.17
C GLY A 578 37.11 -3.37 27.54
N SER A 579 37.80 -2.92 28.60
CA SER A 579 37.60 -3.41 29.97
C SER A 579 36.21 -3.11 30.52
N LEU A 580 35.60 -1.99 30.12
CA LEU A 580 34.27 -1.59 30.57
C LEU A 580 33.21 -2.60 30.11
N SER A 581 33.22 -2.97 28.83
CA SER A 581 32.31 -3.96 28.26
C SER A 581 32.46 -5.33 28.93
N ARG A 582 33.69 -5.74 29.26
CA ARG A 582 33.96 -6.98 30.02
C ARG A 582 33.36 -6.95 31.42
N ILE A 583 33.55 -5.87 32.17
CA ILE A 583 33.02 -5.73 33.53
C ILE A 583 31.48 -5.72 33.50
N LEU A 584 30.89 -4.91 32.62
CA LEU A 584 29.44 -4.81 32.45
C LEU A 584 28.82 -6.13 32.00
N GLY A 585 29.44 -6.79 31.03
CA GLY A 585 29.00 -8.07 30.51
C GLY A 585 29.03 -9.17 31.58
N LEU A 586 30.12 -9.31 32.32
CA LEU A 586 30.28 -10.28 33.40
C LEU A 586 29.27 -10.12 34.54
N LEU A 587 28.99 -8.87 34.93
CA LEU A 587 28.07 -8.57 36.03
C LEU A 587 26.60 -8.70 35.64
N SER A 588 26.30 -8.72 34.33
CA SER A 588 24.94 -8.84 33.78
C SER A 588 24.61 -10.22 33.22
N VAL A 589 25.56 -11.17 33.24
CA VAL A 589 25.36 -12.56 32.77
C VAL A 589 24.14 -13.18 33.43
N GLY A 590 23.27 -13.80 32.63
CA GLY A 590 22.05 -14.46 33.07
C GLY A 590 20.87 -13.53 33.39
N ILE A 591 21.12 -12.24 33.68
CA ILE A 591 20.06 -11.25 33.99
C ILE A 591 19.63 -10.54 32.70
N ARG A 592 20.58 -10.10 31.86
CA ARG A 592 20.27 -9.45 30.58
C ARG A 592 19.36 -10.27 29.65
N PRO A 593 19.52 -11.61 29.48
CA PRO A 593 18.65 -12.37 28.59
C PRO A 593 17.25 -12.57 29.19
N ARG A 594 17.12 -12.52 30.52
CA ARG A 594 15.81 -12.57 31.21
C ARG A 594 15.04 -11.27 31.02
N ALA A 595 15.72 -10.13 31.16
CA ALA A 595 15.12 -8.82 30.90
C ALA A 595 14.72 -8.66 29.43
N TRP A 596 15.55 -9.15 28.50
CA TRP A 596 15.18 -9.22 27.09
C TRP A 596 13.99 -10.14 26.85
N GLY A 597 13.94 -11.30 27.52
CA GLY A 597 12.79 -12.19 27.45
C GLY A 597 11.47 -11.50 27.84
N LEU A 598 11.48 -10.64 28.85
CA LEU A 598 10.31 -9.83 29.22
C LEU A 598 9.91 -8.86 28.09
N ALA A 599 10.88 -8.17 27.48
CA ALA A 599 10.63 -7.31 26.33
C ALA A 599 10.03 -8.11 25.16
N SER A 600 10.60 -9.28 24.84
CA SER A 600 10.10 -10.19 23.80
C SER A 600 8.66 -10.65 24.04
N VAL A 601 8.25 -10.87 25.30
CA VAL A 601 6.85 -11.17 25.62
C VAL A 601 5.95 -10.00 25.22
N VAL A 602 6.32 -8.77 25.57
CA VAL A 602 5.52 -7.59 25.23
C VAL A 602 5.48 -7.36 23.72
N PHE A 603 6.62 -7.49 23.02
CA PHE A 603 6.68 -7.46 21.56
C PHE A 603 5.71 -8.45 20.93
N GLY A 604 5.77 -9.72 21.35
CA GLY A 604 4.91 -10.76 20.82
C GLY A 604 3.43 -10.54 21.14
N LEU A 605 3.08 -10.07 22.35
CA LEU A 605 1.70 -9.76 22.71
C LEU A 605 1.14 -8.59 21.91
N TRP A 606 1.96 -7.57 21.65
CA TRP A 606 1.56 -6.42 20.85
C TRP A 606 1.21 -6.84 19.42
N VAL A 607 2.14 -7.53 18.74
CA VAL A 607 1.93 -8.02 17.37
C VAL A 607 0.78 -9.03 17.31
N LEU A 608 0.64 -9.90 18.30
CA LEU A 608 -0.50 -10.81 18.37
C LEU A 608 -1.83 -10.06 18.47
N THR A 609 -1.88 -8.99 19.27
CA THR A 609 -3.09 -8.18 19.43
C THR A 609 -3.41 -7.43 18.14
N SER A 610 -2.41 -6.84 17.46
CA SER A 610 -2.63 -6.16 16.18
C SER A 610 -3.16 -7.10 15.10
N ILE A 611 -2.60 -8.32 14.99
CA ILE A 611 -3.04 -9.31 13.99
C ILE A 611 -4.45 -9.83 14.31
N VAL A 612 -4.76 -10.07 15.59
CA VAL A 612 -6.08 -10.58 15.99
C VAL A 612 -7.15 -9.52 15.79
N VAL A 613 -6.91 -8.27 16.22
CA VAL A 613 -7.90 -7.19 16.18
C VAL A 613 -8.12 -6.67 14.75
N GLY A 614 -7.06 -6.56 13.96
CA GLY A 614 -7.17 -6.16 12.55
C GLY A 614 -7.48 -7.38 11.68
N PRO A 615 -6.50 -7.95 10.95
CA PRO A 615 -6.73 -8.89 9.87
C PRO A 615 -7.64 -10.09 10.18
N ILE A 616 -7.54 -10.68 11.38
CA ILE A 616 -8.30 -11.91 11.70
C ILE A 616 -9.76 -11.57 11.99
N VAL A 617 -10.03 -10.64 12.90
CA VAL A 617 -11.41 -10.27 13.27
C VAL A 617 -12.12 -9.56 12.13
N SER A 618 -11.43 -8.75 11.33
CA SER A 618 -12.01 -8.08 10.16
C SER A 618 -12.37 -9.05 9.02
N SER A 619 -11.73 -10.22 8.98
CA SER A 619 -11.97 -11.26 7.95
C SER A 619 -13.06 -12.28 8.33
N LEU A 620 -13.56 -12.23 9.57
CA LEU A 620 -14.63 -13.08 10.12
C LEU A 620 -15.98 -12.35 10.06
#